data_AF-A0A2T6CQW5-F1
#
_entry.id   AF-A0A2T6CQW5-F1
#
_cell.length_a   1.000
_cell.length_b   1.000
_cell.length_c   1.000
_cell.angle_alpha   90.00
_cell.angle_beta   90.00
_cell.angle_gamma   90.00
#
_symmetry.space_group_name_H-M   'P 1'
#
loop_
_entity.id
_entity.type
_entity.pdbx_description
1 polymer ?
#
loop_
_entity_poly.entity_id
_entity_poly.type
_entity_poly.pdbx_seq_one_letter_code
_entity_poly.pdbx_strand_id
1 'polypeptide(L)'
;MSRLQFFALKLVRWTGWLLIPVVLAFFFTGYALSDGFGLGVWLDERTALALHRRLHLPLALLVGFHLVPSVYLAFVRWEWIKPRA
;
A
#
# COMPACT_ATOMS: atom_id res chain seq x y z
N MET A 1 5.41 -25.20 6.17
CA MET A 1 4.86 -23.82 6.17
C MET A 1 3.48 -23.86 6.80
N SER A 2 3.23 -23.10 7.86
CA SER A 2 1.92 -23.15 8.54
C SER A 2 0.83 -22.53 7.67
N ARG A 3 -0.45 -22.88 7.90
CA ARG A 3 -1.59 -22.26 7.16
C ARG A 3 -1.56 -20.74 7.26
N LEU A 4 -1.23 -20.20 8.44
CA LEU A 4 -1.11 -18.77 8.66
C LEU A 4 0.00 -18.13 7.81
N GLN A 5 1.18 -18.76 7.71
CA GLN A 5 2.27 -18.29 6.84
C GLN A 5 1.86 -18.31 5.36
N PHE A 6 1.12 -19.34 4.93
CA PHE A 6 0.59 -19.42 3.57
C PHE A 6 -0.38 -18.28 3.24
N PHE A 7 -1.34 -18.00 4.11
CA PHE A 7 -2.26 -16.88 3.93
C PHE A 7 -1.55 -15.53 4.00
N ALA A 8 -0.63 -15.35 4.95
CA ALA A 8 0.18 -14.13 5.07
C ALA A 8 0.98 -13.87 3.78
N LEU A 9 1.64 -14.89 3.23
CA LEU A 9 2.41 -14.75 1.98
C LEU A 9 1.52 -14.40 0.79
N LYS A 10 0.34 -15.04 0.66
CA LYS A 10 -0.63 -14.66 -0.38
C LYS A 10 -1.09 -13.21 -0.21
N LEU A 11 -1.43 -12.82 1.01
CA LEU A 11 -1.90 -11.46 1.31
C LEU A 11 -0.83 -10.42 0.96
N VAL A 12 0.42 -10.64 1.33
CA VAL A 12 1.56 -9.76 0.98
C VAL A 12 1.74 -9.66 -0.54
N ARG A 13 1.64 -10.76 -1.29
CA ARG A 13 1.77 -10.72 -2.76
C ARG A 13 0.64 -9.92 -3.41
N TRP A 14 -0.60 -10.15 -3.02
CA TRP A 14 -1.75 -9.43 -3.58
C TRP A 14 -1.72 -7.94 -3.20
N THR A 15 -1.50 -7.64 -1.93
CA THR A 15 -1.43 -6.24 -1.45
C THR A 15 -0.23 -5.50 -2.04
N GLY A 16 0.92 -6.17 -2.23
CA GLY A 16 2.09 -5.57 -2.87
C GLY A 16 1.83 -5.13 -4.30
N TRP A 17 1.21 -6.00 -5.11
CA TRP A 17 0.81 -5.64 -6.48
C TRP A 17 -0.21 -4.51 -6.54
N LEU A 18 -1.17 -4.49 -5.62
CA LEU A 18 -2.19 -3.44 -5.56
C LEU A 18 -1.67 -2.12 -4.98
N LEU A 19 -0.67 -2.17 -4.09
CA LEU A 19 -0.03 -0.98 -3.54
C LEU A 19 0.68 -0.16 -4.61
N ILE A 20 1.33 -0.80 -5.60
CA ILE A 20 2.06 -0.11 -6.66
C ILE A 20 1.17 0.95 -7.38
N PRO A 21 0.06 0.59 -8.04
CA PRO A 21 -0.77 1.57 -8.73
C PRO A 21 -1.43 2.58 -7.78
N VAL A 22 -1.82 2.16 -6.56
CA VAL A 22 -2.48 3.06 -5.59
C VAL A 22 -1.51 4.12 -5.07
N VAL A 23 -0.27 3.74 -4.75
CA VAL A 23 0.78 4.67 -4.32
C VAL A 23 1.14 5.63 -5.45
N LEU A 24 1.28 5.14 -6.69
CA LEU A 24 1.53 5.98 -7.85
C LEU A 24 0.40 6.99 -8.08
N ALA A 25 -0.87 6.55 -8.02
CA ALA A 25 -2.03 7.44 -8.13
C ALA A 25 -2.08 8.47 -7.00
N PHE A 26 -1.73 8.07 -5.77
CA PHE A 26 -1.68 8.97 -4.61
C PHE A 26 -0.62 10.07 -4.80
N PHE A 27 0.58 9.69 -5.24
CA PHE A 27 1.63 10.67 -5.53
C PHE A 27 1.27 11.56 -6.72
N PHE A 28 0.76 10.99 -7.80
CA PHE A 28 0.36 11.75 -8.98
C PHE A 28 -0.66 12.84 -8.63
N THR A 29 -1.71 12.48 -7.88
CA THR A 29 -2.72 13.45 -7.43
C THR A 29 -2.16 14.48 -6.45
N GLY A 30 -1.20 14.10 -5.58
CA GLY A 30 -0.52 15.04 -4.69
C GLY A 30 0.39 16.04 -5.42
N TYR A 31 1.08 15.59 -6.48
CA TYR A 31 1.89 16.49 -7.31
C TYR A 31 1.03 17.39 -8.18
N ALA A 32 -0.10 16.89 -8.71
CA ALA A 32 -1.06 17.72 -9.43
C ALA A 32 -1.61 18.86 -8.55
N LEU A 33 -1.82 18.61 -7.25
CA LEU A 33 -2.27 19.64 -6.29
C LEU A 33 -1.21 20.70 -5.97
N SER A 34 0.07 20.33 -5.98
CA SER A 34 1.18 21.24 -5.64
C SER A 34 1.79 21.94 -6.86
N ASP A 35 1.22 21.72 -8.05
CA ASP A 35 1.81 22.04 -9.35
C ASP A 35 3.26 21.53 -9.51
N GLY A 36 3.59 20.47 -8.77
CA GLY A 36 4.89 19.82 -8.83
C GLY A 36 5.08 19.18 -10.21
N PHE A 37 6.25 19.40 -10.81
CA PHE A 37 6.61 18.87 -12.13
C PHE A 37 5.66 19.29 -13.27
N GLY A 38 4.88 20.36 -13.11
CA GLY A 38 3.89 20.81 -14.11
C GLY A 38 2.70 19.88 -14.26
N LEU A 39 2.43 19.05 -13.25
CA LEU A 39 1.32 18.10 -13.27
C LEU A 39 -0.06 18.75 -13.08
N GLY A 40 -0.12 20.02 -12.68
CA GLY A 40 -1.37 20.78 -12.57
C GLY A 40 -2.11 20.97 -13.91
N VAL A 41 -1.44 20.74 -15.05
CA VAL A 41 -2.06 20.79 -16.38
C VAL A 41 -2.95 19.56 -16.66
N TRP A 42 -2.69 18.44 -15.98
CA TRP A 42 -3.37 17.16 -16.25
C TRP A 42 -4.69 17.02 -15.50
N LEU A 43 -4.82 17.69 -14.35
CA LEU A 43 -6.02 17.68 -13.52
C LEU A 43 -6.24 19.06 -12.92
N ASP A 44 -7.49 19.54 -12.98
CA ASP A 44 -7.89 20.69 -12.19
C ASP A 44 -7.77 20.37 -10.69
N GLU A 45 -7.46 21.39 -9.90
CA GLU A 45 -7.20 21.28 -8.47
C GLU A 45 -8.34 20.59 -7.72
N ARG A 46 -9.61 20.87 -8.09
CA ARG A 46 -10.78 20.30 -7.41
C ARG A 46 -10.88 18.80 -7.65
N THR A 47 -10.67 18.36 -8.89
CA THR A 47 -10.66 16.93 -9.22
C THR A 47 -9.46 16.22 -8.60
N ALA A 48 -8.27 16.82 -8.65
CA ALA A 48 -7.07 16.28 -8.00
C ALA A 48 -7.30 16.09 -6.49
N LEU A 49 -7.87 17.08 -5.81
CA LEU A 49 -8.18 17.02 -4.38
C LEU A 49 -9.19 15.94 -4.04
N ALA A 50 -10.26 15.83 -4.84
CA ALA A 50 -11.30 14.84 -4.64
C ALA A 50 -10.75 13.41 -4.77
N LEU A 51 -9.91 13.15 -5.79
CA LEU A 51 -9.25 11.86 -5.99
C LEU A 51 -8.24 11.57 -4.86
N HIS A 52 -7.38 12.53 -4.55
CA HIS A 52 -6.37 12.38 -3.49
C HIS A 52 -7.02 12.02 -2.14
N ARG A 53 -8.11 12.72 -1.77
CA ARG A 53 -8.85 12.42 -0.52
C ARG A 53 -9.42 11.01 -0.50
N ARG A 54 -9.94 10.53 -1.64
CA ARG A 54 -10.48 9.18 -1.76
C ARG A 54 -9.41 8.10 -1.69
N LEU A 55 -8.16 8.42 -2.01
CA LEU A 55 -7.04 7.48 -1.98
C LEU A 55 -6.45 7.27 -0.58
N HIS A 56 -6.64 8.21 0.37
CA HIS A 56 -6.10 8.04 1.74
C HIS A 56 -6.57 6.75 2.41
N LEU A 57 -7.88 6.49 2.43
CA LEU A 57 -8.42 5.32 3.13
C LEU A 57 -8.00 3.99 2.45
N PRO A 58 -8.16 3.81 1.12
CA PRO A 58 -7.63 2.64 0.43
C PRO A 58 -6.13 2.44 0.65
N LEU A 59 -5.33 3.51 0.56
CA LEU A 59 -3.89 3.44 0.78
C LEU A 59 -3.57 3.01 2.22
N ALA A 60 -4.20 3.63 3.23
CA ALA A 60 -3.98 3.29 4.63
C ALA A 60 -4.34 1.83 4.93
N LEU A 61 -5.48 1.36 4.41
CA LEU A 61 -5.89 -0.03 4.55
C LEU A 61 -4.91 -0.98 3.86
N LEU A 62 -4.52 -0.69 2.62
CA LEU A 62 -3.57 -1.52 1.88
C LEU A 62 -2.20 -1.59 2.56
N VAL A 63 -1.68 -0.46 3.06
CA VAL A 63 -0.44 -0.43 3.84
C VAL A 63 -0.59 -1.26 5.10
N GLY A 64 -1.70 -1.14 5.84
CA GLY A 64 -1.95 -1.96 7.03
C GLY A 64 -1.98 -3.46 6.71
N PHE A 65 -2.78 -3.86 5.72
CA PHE A 65 -2.90 -5.26 5.28
C PHE A 65 -1.62 -5.82 4.65
N HIS A 66 -0.72 -4.96 4.16
CA HIS A 66 0.59 -5.38 3.65
C HIS A 66 1.61 -5.49 4.78
N LEU A 67 1.67 -4.48 5.66
CA LEU A 67 2.67 -4.33 6.70
C LEU A 67 2.52 -5.41 7.77
N VAL A 68 1.30 -5.62 8.29
CA VAL A 68 1.05 -6.58 9.37
C VAL A 68 1.55 -8.01 9.03
N PRO A 69 1.14 -8.63 7.90
CA PRO A 69 1.65 -9.96 7.54
C PRO A 69 3.13 -9.92 7.15
N SER A 70 3.64 -8.83 6.56
CA SER A 70 5.06 -8.71 6.22
C SER A 70 5.95 -8.72 7.46
N VAL A 71 5.57 -7.97 8.50
CA VAL A 71 6.25 -7.94 9.80
C VAL A 71 6.18 -9.32 10.46
N TYR A 72 5.00 -9.95 10.48
CA TYR A 72 4.86 -11.31 10.99
C TYR A 72 5.79 -12.30 10.28
N LEU A 73 5.83 -12.28 8.95
CA LEU A 73 6.71 -13.16 8.17
C LEU A 73 8.19 -12.84 8.41
N ALA A 74 8.56 -11.57 8.60
CA ALA A 74 9.91 -11.18 8.96
C ALA A 74 10.32 -11.75 10.34
N PHE A 75 9.44 -11.66 11.35
CA PHE A 75 9.69 -12.22 12.68
C PHE A 75 9.78 -13.74 12.68
N VAL A 76 8.99 -14.42 11.85
CA VAL A 76 9.14 -15.86 11.64
C VAL A 76 10.49 -16.17 10.99
N ARG A 77 10.90 -15.41 9.96
CA ARG A 77 12.17 -15.60 9.26
C ARG A 77 13.39 -15.35 10.14
N TRP A 78 13.30 -14.40 11.07
CA TRP A 78 14.35 -14.10 12.04
C TRP A 78 14.30 -14.98 13.30
N GLU A 79 13.44 -16.01 13.31
CA GLU A 79 13.26 -16.95 14.41
C GLU A 79 12.81 -16.32 15.74
N TRP A 80 12.33 -15.07 15.71
CA TRP A 80 11.70 -14.40 16.86
C TRP A 80 10.34 -15.04 17.19
N ILE A 81 9.70 -15.64 16.19
CA ILE A 81 8.49 -16.46 16.35
C ILE A 81 8.81 -17.87 15.85
N LYS A 82 8.83 -18.85 16.76
CA LYS A 82 9.00 -20.25 16.38
C LYS A 82 7.75 -20.75 15.64
N PRO A 83 7.89 -21.32 14.43
CA PRO A 83 6.78 -21.99 13.77
C PRO A 83 6.23 -23.08 14.69
N ARG A 84 4.92 -23.09 14.93
CA ARG A 84 4.29 -24.25 15.58
C ARG A 84 4.40 -25.43 14.61
N ALA A 85 4.93 -26.55 15.12
CA ALA A 85 5.05 -27.82 14.40
C ALA A 85 3.68 -28.35 14.00
#